data_AF-A0A9D1LIZ3-F1
#
_entry.id   AF-A0A9D1LIZ3-F1
#
_cell.length_a   1.000
_cell.length_b   1.000
_cell.length_c   1.000
_cell.angle_alpha   90.00
_cell.angle_beta   90.00
_cell.angle_gamma   90.00
#
_symmetry.space_group_name_H-M   'P 1'
#
loop_
_entity.id
_entity.type
_entity.pdbx_description
1 polymer ?
#
loop_
_entity_poly.entity_id
_entity_poly.type
_entity_poly.pdbx_seq_one_letter_code
_entity_poly.pdbx_strand_id
1 'polypeptide(L)'
;MQDVLLSKKENLKKLNKSYDRLQKKFGAKELDSICNGGKIDNPDICFVFMNPTGRNIASLKSWTGIKAPWLGTKNIWKLFNKVGLMDDGVYNEILSKKPKDWDYSFANKVYKNVSDNNYFITNLGKCTQIDARPLPDDVLRSYLKLLLKEIDIVKPKVIITLGNQVSS
;
A
#
# COMPACT_ATOMS: atom_id res chain seq x y z
N MET A 1 18.54 6.91 16.53
CA MET A 1 17.29 6.20 16.15
C MET A 1 16.35 7.12 15.37
N GLN A 2 16.06 8.32 15.87
CA GLN A 2 15.25 9.34 15.20
C GLN A 2 15.76 9.69 13.78
N ASP A 3 17.07 9.92 13.63
CA ASP A 3 17.67 10.35 12.35
C ASP A 3 17.63 9.27 11.27
N VAL A 4 17.79 8.00 11.68
CA VAL A 4 17.66 6.84 10.79
C VAL A 4 16.22 6.75 10.27
N LEU A 5 15.23 6.90 11.15
CA LEU A 5 13.83 6.86 10.76
C LEU A 5 13.46 8.03 9.85
N LEU A 6 13.98 9.23 10.12
CA LEU A 6 13.78 10.40 9.27
C LEU A 6 14.38 10.19 7.88
N SER A 7 15.61 9.70 7.81
CA SER A 7 16.28 9.36 6.55
C SER A 7 15.49 8.32 5.74
N LYS A 8 14.99 7.27 6.38
CA LYS A 8 14.12 6.26 5.73
C LYS A 8 12.85 6.90 5.15
N LYS A 9 12.18 7.78 5.90
CA LYS A 9 10.98 8.51 5.41
C LYS A 9 11.30 9.35 4.18
N GLU A 10 12.42 10.07 4.18
CA GLU A 10 12.84 10.90 3.05
C GLU A 10 13.18 10.06 1.81
N ASN A 11 13.86 8.93 2.00
CA ASN A 11 14.19 8.01 0.91
C ASN A 11 12.92 7.38 0.31
N LEU A 12 11.96 6.98 1.14
CA LEU A 12 10.65 6.52 0.66
C LEU A 12 9.90 7.63 -0.09
N LYS A 13 9.93 8.88 0.40
CA LYS A 13 9.31 10.01 -0.30
C LYS A 13 9.94 10.26 -1.67
N LYS A 14 11.27 10.13 -1.80
CA LYS A 14 11.97 10.21 -3.10
C LYS A 14 11.59 9.04 -4.01
N LEU A 15 11.48 7.83 -3.46
CA LEU A 15 11.07 6.63 -4.20
C LEU A 15 9.62 6.75 -4.71
N ASN A 16 8.71 7.29 -3.89
CA ASN A 16 7.31 7.53 -4.25
C ASN A 16 7.16 8.43 -5.47
N LYS A 17 8.00 9.48 -5.61
CA LYS A 17 8.03 10.29 -6.83
C LYS A 17 8.38 9.48 -8.09
N SER A 18 9.17 8.42 -7.94
CA SER A 18 9.50 7.51 -9.05
C SER A 18 8.30 6.63 -9.40
N TYR A 19 7.56 6.15 -8.41
CA TYR A 19 6.29 5.46 -8.61
C TYR A 19 5.24 6.35 -9.27
N ASP A 20 5.14 7.62 -8.90
CA ASP A 20 4.21 8.58 -9.51
C ASP A 20 4.50 8.80 -11.00
N ARG A 21 5.78 8.77 -11.41
CA ARG A 21 6.15 8.82 -12.83
C ARG A 21 5.64 7.58 -13.57
N LEU A 22 5.74 6.40 -12.96
CA LEU A 22 5.21 5.17 -13.56
C LEU A 22 3.68 5.13 -13.56
N GLN A 23 3.01 5.67 -12.54
CA GLN A 23 1.54 5.87 -12.55
C GLN A 23 1.11 6.69 -13.77
N LYS A 24 1.80 7.79 -14.08
CA LYS A 24 1.48 8.61 -15.26
C LYS A 24 1.65 7.86 -16.58
N LYS A 25 2.54 6.86 -16.62
CA LYS A 25 2.84 6.07 -17.82
C LYS A 25 1.90 4.87 -17.98
N PHE A 26 1.58 4.18 -16.89
CA PHE A 26 0.92 2.87 -16.93
C PHE A 26 -0.42 2.80 -16.21
N GLY A 27 -0.73 3.75 -15.32
CA GLY A 27 -1.98 3.79 -14.57
C GLY A 27 -3.08 4.57 -15.28
N ALA A 28 -4.29 4.50 -14.72
CA ALA A 28 -5.41 5.33 -15.14
C ALA A 28 -5.10 6.82 -14.89
N LYS A 29 -5.40 7.69 -15.86
CA LYS A 29 -5.00 9.11 -15.84
C LYS A 29 -5.72 9.89 -14.73
N GLU A 30 -6.94 9.48 -14.44
CA GLU A 30 -7.84 10.04 -13.44
C GLU A 30 -7.54 9.55 -12.01
N LEU A 31 -6.58 8.63 -11.83
CA LEU A 31 -6.20 8.07 -10.53
C LEU A 31 -4.75 8.38 -10.16
N ASP A 32 -4.47 8.41 -8.87
CA ASP A 32 -3.14 8.50 -8.29
C ASP A 32 -2.55 7.12 -8.00
N SER A 33 -1.22 7.10 -7.84
CA SER A 33 -0.50 5.92 -7.40
C SER A 33 -0.90 5.57 -5.96
N ILE A 34 -0.87 4.28 -5.62
CA ILE A 34 -0.94 3.82 -4.23
C ILE A 34 0.41 3.19 -3.89
N CYS A 35 1.20 3.91 -3.09
CA CYS A 35 2.60 3.59 -2.85
C CYS A 35 2.75 2.47 -1.80
N ASN A 36 2.63 2.83 -0.52
CA ASN A 36 2.90 1.95 0.61
C ASN A 36 2.38 2.55 1.92
N GLY A 37 2.47 1.80 3.01
CA GLY A 37 2.27 2.31 4.36
C GLY A 37 2.54 1.26 5.44
N GLY A 38 2.57 1.71 6.70
CA GLY A 38 2.81 0.86 7.87
C GLY A 38 4.17 1.11 8.51
N LYS A 39 4.73 0.08 9.14
CA LYS A 39 6.02 0.14 9.84
C LYS A 39 7.17 0.18 8.84
N ILE A 40 7.88 1.32 8.78
CA ILE A 40 8.94 1.57 7.78
C ILE A 40 10.36 1.19 8.26
N ASP A 41 10.50 0.75 9.50
CA ASP A 41 11.79 0.40 10.09
C ASP A 41 11.76 -1.00 10.66
N ASN A 42 12.39 -1.93 9.94
CA ASN A 42 12.54 -3.34 10.28
C ASN A 42 11.23 -4.03 10.71
N PRO A 43 10.14 -3.93 9.92
CA PRO A 43 8.91 -4.62 10.26
C PRO A 43 9.11 -6.13 10.29
N ASP A 44 8.29 -6.83 11.06
CA ASP A 44 8.30 -8.30 11.10
C ASP A 44 7.87 -8.88 9.75
N ILE A 45 6.88 -8.25 9.11
CA ILE A 45 6.31 -8.71 7.83
C ILE A 45 6.16 -7.55 6.85
N CYS A 46 6.54 -7.77 5.60
CA CYS A 46 6.16 -6.95 4.45
C CYS A 46 5.19 -7.74 3.57
N PHE A 47 3.95 -7.25 3.43
CA PHE A 47 2.98 -7.79 2.49
C PHE A 47 3.09 -7.06 1.16
N VAL A 48 3.35 -7.82 0.09
CA VAL A 48 3.43 -7.32 -1.29
C VAL A 48 2.23 -7.84 -2.08
N PHE A 49 1.35 -6.93 -2.51
CA PHE A 49 0.22 -7.23 -3.39
C PHE A 49 0.54 -6.89 -4.85
N MET A 50 -0.36 -7.18 -5.80
CA MET A 50 -0.11 -6.94 -7.23
C MET A 50 -0.17 -5.45 -7.59
N ASN A 51 -1.37 -4.91 -7.77
CA ASN A 51 -1.58 -3.51 -8.10
C ASN A 51 -2.89 -2.99 -7.50
N PRO A 52 -2.97 -1.69 -7.20
CA PRO A 52 -4.19 -1.06 -6.73
C PRO A 52 -5.23 -0.96 -7.86
N THR A 53 -6.49 -0.87 -7.45
CA THR A 53 -7.63 -0.53 -8.31
C THR A 53 -8.31 0.74 -7.81
N GLY A 54 -9.17 1.35 -8.62
CA GLY A 54 -9.98 2.52 -8.24
C GLY A 54 -10.91 2.28 -7.05
N ARG A 55 -11.08 1.04 -6.58
CA ARG A 55 -11.78 0.73 -5.32
C ARG A 55 -11.04 1.28 -4.09
N ASN A 56 -9.73 1.52 -4.19
CA ASN A 56 -9.01 2.22 -3.13
C ASN A 56 -9.34 3.71 -3.21
N ILE A 57 -10.08 4.22 -2.22
CA ILE A 57 -10.53 5.62 -2.20
C ILE A 57 -9.38 6.62 -2.21
N ALA A 58 -8.20 6.21 -1.71
CA ALA A 58 -7.03 7.06 -1.71
C ALA A 58 -6.47 7.28 -3.11
N SER A 59 -6.91 6.52 -4.13
CA SER A 59 -6.49 6.73 -5.51
C SER A 59 -7.16 7.93 -6.17
N LEU A 60 -8.23 8.48 -5.58
CA LEU A 60 -8.89 9.67 -6.13
C LEU A 60 -7.97 10.88 -6.06
N LYS A 61 -7.95 11.70 -7.12
CA LYS A 61 -7.15 12.95 -7.18
C LYS A 61 -7.53 13.95 -6.08
N SER A 62 -8.80 13.94 -5.67
CA SER A 62 -9.31 14.76 -4.58
C SER A 62 -8.83 14.31 -3.20
N TRP A 63 -8.33 13.08 -3.06
CA TRP A 63 -7.81 12.56 -1.80
C TRP A 63 -6.39 13.09 -1.55
N THR A 64 -6.23 13.93 -0.52
CA THR A 64 -4.93 14.52 -0.14
C THR A 64 -4.28 13.84 1.07
N GLY A 65 -4.95 12.84 1.65
CA GLY A 65 -4.42 12.03 2.74
C GLY A 65 -3.40 10.98 2.29
N ILE A 66 -3.13 10.01 3.16
CA ILE A 66 -2.18 8.91 2.87
C ILE A 66 -2.60 8.12 1.63
N LYS A 67 -1.64 7.84 0.74
CA LYS A 67 -1.83 7.07 -0.50
C LYS A 67 -1.38 5.61 -0.29
N ALA A 68 -2.09 4.91 0.59
CA ALA A 68 -1.69 3.59 1.08
C ALA A 68 -2.66 2.47 0.65
N PRO A 69 -2.19 1.21 0.54
CA PRO A 69 -3.01 0.07 0.11
C PRO A 69 -4.34 -0.11 0.88
N TRP A 70 -5.34 -0.69 0.21
CA TRP A 70 -6.58 -1.21 0.83
C TRP A 70 -7.50 -0.23 1.58
N LEU A 71 -7.25 1.09 1.51
CA LEU A 71 -8.14 2.10 2.09
C LEU A 71 -9.50 2.10 1.37
N GLY A 72 -10.59 2.08 2.15
CA GLY A 72 -11.95 1.98 1.62
C GLY A 72 -12.33 0.57 1.12
N THR A 73 -11.56 -0.46 1.45
CA THR A 73 -11.89 -1.86 1.17
C THR A 73 -12.03 -2.67 2.47
N LYS A 74 -12.56 -3.90 2.42
CA LYS A 74 -12.82 -4.71 3.63
C LYS A 74 -12.14 -6.09 3.66
N ASN A 75 -11.93 -6.72 2.52
CA ASN A 75 -11.54 -8.14 2.45
C ASN A 75 -10.20 -8.43 3.13
N ILE A 76 -9.17 -7.62 2.89
CA ILE A 76 -7.86 -7.90 3.48
C ILE A 76 -7.83 -7.69 4.99
N TRP A 77 -8.59 -6.70 5.49
CA TRP A 77 -8.64 -6.39 6.92
C TRP A 77 -9.26 -7.54 7.72
N LYS A 78 -10.22 -8.26 7.11
CA LYS A 78 -10.75 -9.51 7.67
C LYS A 78 -9.66 -10.57 7.84
N LEU A 79 -8.80 -10.75 6.83
CA LEU A 79 -7.68 -11.69 6.93
C LEU A 79 -6.74 -11.27 8.07
N PHE A 80 -6.28 -10.02 8.07
CA PHE A 80 -5.36 -9.51 9.08
C PHE A 80 -5.92 -9.61 10.50
N ASN A 81 -7.19 -9.32 10.71
CA ASN A 81 -7.83 -9.53 12.00
C ASN A 81 -7.84 -11.03 12.39
N LYS A 82 -8.19 -11.93 11.46
CA LYS A 82 -8.24 -13.38 11.74
C LYS A 82 -6.88 -14.00 12.06
N VAL A 83 -5.79 -13.41 11.59
CA VAL A 83 -4.42 -13.88 11.89
C VAL A 83 -3.74 -13.06 12.99
N GLY A 84 -4.47 -12.21 13.72
CA GLY A 84 -3.93 -11.45 14.85
C GLY A 84 -3.04 -10.27 14.47
N LEU A 85 -3.16 -9.76 13.24
CA LEU A 85 -2.41 -8.60 12.72
C LEU A 85 -3.26 -7.31 12.67
N MET A 86 -4.45 -7.31 13.25
CA MET A 86 -5.30 -6.12 13.32
C MET A 86 -6.23 -6.19 14.52
N ASP A 87 -6.20 -5.15 15.33
CA ASP A 87 -7.00 -5.02 16.55
C ASP A 87 -8.50 -5.07 16.23
N ASP A 88 -9.26 -5.79 17.05
CA ASP A 88 -10.70 -5.95 16.89
C ASP A 88 -11.44 -4.59 16.86
N GLY A 89 -11.01 -3.63 17.68
CA GLY A 89 -11.62 -2.30 17.71
C GLY A 89 -11.49 -1.55 16.38
N VAL A 90 -10.31 -1.61 15.75
CA VAL A 90 -10.08 -0.97 14.44
C VAL A 90 -10.81 -1.74 13.34
N TYR A 91 -10.78 -3.06 13.38
CA TYR A 91 -11.49 -3.91 12.43
C TYR A 91 -13.01 -3.69 12.46
N ASN A 92 -13.61 -3.64 13.65
CA ASN A 92 -15.04 -3.40 13.80
C ASN A 92 -15.46 -2.02 13.25
N GLU A 93 -14.62 -1.00 13.41
CA GLU A 93 -14.86 0.32 12.80
C GLU A 93 -14.71 0.30 11.26
N ILE A 94 -13.76 -0.48 10.72
CA ILE A 94 -13.66 -0.73 9.28
C ILE A 94 -14.96 -1.36 8.75
N LEU A 95 -15.55 -2.30 9.49
CA LEU A 95 -16.79 -2.95 9.09
C LEU A 95 -18.00 -2.01 9.14
N SER A 96 -18.05 -1.10 10.10
CA SER A 96 -19.18 -0.18 10.27
C SER A 96 -19.24 0.94 9.22
N LYS A 97 -18.09 1.32 8.63
CA LYS A 97 -18.03 2.39 7.62
C LYS A 97 -18.27 1.89 6.19
N LYS A 98 -18.93 2.68 5.36
CA LYS A 98 -18.91 2.49 3.90
C LYS A 98 -17.61 3.07 3.34
N PRO A 99 -17.10 2.59 2.19
CA PRO A 99 -15.86 3.10 1.60
C PRO A 99 -15.80 4.63 1.49
N LYS A 100 -16.90 5.25 1.06
CA LYS A 100 -17.02 6.70 0.89
C LYS A 100 -17.03 7.51 2.20
N ASP A 101 -17.27 6.86 3.34
CA ASP A 101 -17.34 7.49 4.65
C ASP A 101 -15.98 7.46 5.39
N TRP A 102 -14.95 6.89 4.75
CA TRP A 102 -13.59 6.94 5.27
C TRP A 102 -13.00 8.32 4.99
N ASP A 103 -12.62 9.01 6.06
CA ASP A 103 -11.91 10.27 5.98
C ASP A 103 -10.40 10.08 6.22
N TYR A 104 -9.66 11.19 6.23
CA TYR A 104 -8.20 11.18 6.45
C TYR A 104 -7.83 10.72 7.86
N SER A 105 -8.64 11.06 8.87
CA SER A 105 -8.39 10.66 10.26
C SER A 105 -8.51 9.15 10.40
N PHE A 106 -9.57 8.57 9.84
CA PHE A 106 -9.80 7.14 9.87
C PHE A 106 -8.76 6.36 9.07
N ALA A 107 -8.37 6.86 7.88
CA ALA A 107 -7.29 6.25 7.11
C ALA A 107 -5.97 6.23 7.90
N ASN A 108 -5.63 7.33 8.57
CA ASN A 108 -4.45 7.40 9.45
C ASN A 108 -4.56 6.47 10.65
N LYS A 109 -5.76 6.33 11.25
CA LYS A 109 -6.00 5.38 12.36
C LYS A 109 -5.73 3.94 11.93
N VAL A 110 -6.26 3.53 10.78
CA VAL A 110 -6.04 2.18 10.22
C VAL A 110 -4.54 1.94 9.99
N TYR A 111 -3.84 2.88 9.37
CA TYR A 111 -2.40 2.71 9.09
C TYR A 111 -1.49 2.89 10.30
N LYS A 112 -1.95 3.60 11.34
CA LYS A 112 -1.29 3.58 12.63
C LYS A 112 -1.35 2.17 13.23
N ASN A 113 -2.52 1.52 13.20
CA ASN A 113 -2.67 0.15 13.68
C ASN A 113 -1.77 -0.85 12.93
N VAL A 114 -1.67 -0.71 11.60
CA VAL A 114 -0.71 -1.46 10.77
C VAL A 114 0.73 -1.29 11.29
N SER A 115 1.13 -0.04 11.55
CA SER A 115 2.48 0.26 12.06
C SER A 115 2.71 -0.23 13.48
N ASP A 116 1.71 -0.14 14.35
CA ASP A 116 1.77 -0.56 15.76
C ASP A 116 1.90 -2.10 15.85
N ASN A 117 1.27 -2.82 14.92
CA ASN A 117 1.37 -4.28 14.78
C ASN A 117 2.61 -4.74 13.97
N ASN A 118 3.59 -3.85 13.75
CA ASN A 118 4.90 -4.14 13.15
C ASN A 118 4.90 -4.78 11.74
N TYR A 119 3.95 -4.42 10.88
CA TYR A 119 4.00 -4.83 9.47
C TYR A 119 3.93 -3.65 8.50
N PHE A 120 4.36 -3.92 7.29
CA PHE A 120 4.38 -3.00 6.17
C PHE A 120 3.54 -3.55 5.04
N ILE A 121 2.78 -2.70 4.37
CA ILE A 121 1.94 -3.09 3.25
C ILE A 121 2.35 -2.31 2.01
N THR A 122 2.50 -3.03 0.92
CA THR A 122 2.92 -2.47 -0.34
C THR A 122 2.34 -3.22 -1.55
N ASN A 123 2.48 -2.65 -2.74
CA ASN A 123 2.15 -3.30 -4.01
C ASN A 123 3.41 -3.46 -4.87
N LEU A 124 3.46 -4.46 -5.76
CA LEU A 124 4.44 -4.54 -6.83
C LEU A 124 4.22 -3.38 -7.80
N GLY A 125 3.11 -3.40 -8.54
CA GLY A 125 2.67 -2.27 -9.34
C GLY A 125 2.03 -1.21 -8.46
N LYS A 126 2.54 0.03 -8.50
CA LYS A 126 1.83 1.16 -7.86
C LYS A 126 0.82 1.82 -8.80
N CYS A 127 0.76 1.37 -10.06
CA CYS A 127 -0.15 1.88 -11.06
C CYS A 127 -1.60 1.49 -10.71
N THR A 128 -2.41 2.45 -10.32
CA THR A 128 -3.83 2.24 -10.09
C THR A 128 -4.56 2.13 -11.41
N GLN A 129 -5.24 1.00 -11.58
CA GLN A 129 -6.13 0.73 -12.71
C GLN A 129 -7.58 1.00 -12.32
N ILE A 130 -8.46 1.19 -13.30
CA ILE A 130 -9.90 1.35 -13.06
C ILE A 130 -10.47 0.07 -12.40
N ASP A 131 -9.98 -1.09 -12.82
CA ASP A 131 -10.42 -2.41 -12.39
C ASP A 131 -9.24 -3.37 -12.15
N ALA A 132 -9.53 -4.65 -11.91
CA ALA A 132 -8.55 -5.69 -11.59
C ALA A 132 -7.95 -6.39 -12.83
N ARG A 133 -7.91 -5.73 -13.99
CA ARG A 133 -7.31 -6.32 -15.19
C ARG A 133 -5.84 -6.70 -14.98
N PRO A 134 -5.35 -7.78 -15.62
CA PRO A 134 -3.93 -8.12 -15.62
C PRO A 134 -3.07 -6.98 -16.16
N LEU A 135 -1.85 -6.89 -15.64
CA LEU A 135 -0.83 -5.97 -16.14
C LEU A 135 0.22 -6.73 -16.94
N PRO A 136 0.72 -6.16 -18.05
CA PRO A 136 1.82 -6.73 -18.79
C PRO A 136 3.08 -6.95 -17.94
N ASP A 137 3.84 -8.00 -18.27
CA ASP A 137 5.09 -8.37 -17.60
C ASP A 137 6.13 -7.24 -17.59
N ASP A 138 6.27 -6.52 -18.70
CA ASP A 138 7.23 -5.42 -18.85
C ASP A 138 6.91 -4.25 -17.89
N VAL A 139 5.63 -3.97 -17.69
CA VAL A 139 5.14 -3.01 -16.69
C VAL A 139 5.55 -3.48 -15.30
N LEU A 140 5.25 -4.72 -14.92
CA LEU A 140 5.60 -5.25 -13.59
C LEU A 140 7.12 -5.28 -13.34
N ARG A 141 7.92 -5.64 -14.36
CA ARG A 141 9.39 -5.60 -14.30
C ARG A 141 9.93 -4.19 -14.07
N SER A 142 9.26 -3.16 -14.61
CA SER A 142 9.64 -1.76 -14.37
C SER A 142 9.46 -1.36 -12.90
N TYR A 143 8.45 -1.89 -12.23
CA TYR A 143 8.19 -1.66 -10.81
C TYR A 143 9.07 -2.51 -9.89
N LEU A 144 9.41 -3.75 -10.28
CA LEU A 144 10.20 -4.67 -9.46
C LEU A 144 11.51 -4.06 -8.98
N LYS A 145 12.24 -3.35 -9.86
CA LYS A 145 13.49 -2.66 -9.49
C LYS A 145 13.30 -1.61 -8.40
N LEU A 146 12.15 -0.94 -8.38
CA LEU A 146 11.82 0.06 -7.37
C LEU A 146 11.33 -0.60 -6.07
N LEU A 147 10.55 -1.68 -6.17
CA LEU A 147 10.11 -2.47 -5.02
C LEU A 147 11.32 -3.03 -4.25
N LEU A 148 12.33 -3.54 -4.95
CA LEU A 148 13.56 -4.03 -4.30
C LEU A 148 14.27 -2.91 -3.50
N LYS A 149 14.27 -1.66 -4.01
CA LYS A 149 14.77 -0.50 -3.25
C LYS A 149 13.89 -0.16 -2.06
N GLU A 150 12.57 -0.27 -2.20
CA GLU A 150 11.63 -0.08 -1.09
C GLU A 150 11.90 -1.07 0.04
N ILE A 151 12.09 -2.34 -0.32
CA ILE A 151 12.43 -3.43 0.61
C ILE A 151 13.79 -3.18 1.27
N ASP A 152 14.80 -2.71 0.53
CA ASP A 152 16.12 -2.39 1.10
C ASP A 152 16.09 -1.19 2.07
N ILE A 153 15.21 -0.22 1.84
CA ILE A 153 14.99 0.90 2.77
C ILE A 153 14.28 0.41 4.03
N VAL A 154 13.21 -0.39 3.88
CA VAL A 154 12.34 -0.81 4.98
C VAL A 154 12.97 -1.92 5.83
N LYS A 155 13.68 -2.85 5.18
CA LYS A 155 14.37 -4.02 5.75
C LYS A 155 13.44 -4.97 6.54
N PRO A 156 12.35 -5.49 5.94
CA PRO A 156 11.48 -6.43 6.62
C PRO A 156 12.19 -7.75 6.96
N LYS A 157 11.76 -8.43 8.03
CA LYS A 157 12.28 -9.77 8.38
C LYS A 157 11.74 -10.85 7.46
N VAL A 158 10.44 -10.79 7.15
CA VAL A 158 9.74 -11.72 6.27
C VAL A 158 8.99 -10.95 5.18
N ILE A 159 8.98 -11.47 3.97
CA ILE A 159 8.20 -10.92 2.86
C ILE A 159 7.16 -11.97 2.46
N ILE A 160 5.89 -11.55 2.40
CA ILE A 160 4.76 -12.38 1.95
C ILE A 160 4.17 -11.74 0.70
N THR A 161 4.20 -12.46 -0.42
CA THR A 161 3.63 -12.01 -1.69
C THR A 161 2.23 -12.57 -1.87
N LEU A 162 1.26 -11.70 -2.15
CA LEU A 162 -0.15 -12.05 -2.31
C LEU A 162 -0.64 -11.68 -3.71
N GLY A 163 -0.81 -12.70 -4.54
CA GLY A 163 -1.32 -12.60 -5.89
C GLY A 163 -0.63 -13.58 -6.83
N ASN A 164 -1.33 -13.98 -7.89
CA ASN A 164 -0.73 -14.70 -9.00
C ASN A 164 -0.62 -13.73 -10.18
N GLN A 165 0.56 -13.69 -10.78
CA GLN A 165 0.70 -13.16 -12.12
C GLN A 165 0.17 -14.24 -13.08
N VAL A 166 -0.96 -13.97 -13.72
CA VAL A 166 -1.35 -14.77 -14.90
C VAL A 166 -0.52 -14.23 -16.05
N SER A 167 0.35 -15.07 -16.62
CA SER A 167 1.11 -14.73 -17.82
C SER A 167 0.14 -14.23 -18.89
N SER A 168 0.32 -13.00 -19.34
CA SER A 168 -0.40 -12.44 -20.50
C SER A 168 0.55 -12.35 -21.67
#